data_AF-A0A1M5AUW4-F1
#
_entry.id   AF-A0A1M5AUW4-F1
#
_cell.length_a   1.000
_cell.length_b   1.000
_cell.length_c   1.000
_cell.angle_alpha   90.00
_cell.angle_beta   90.00
_cell.angle_gamma   90.00
#
_symmetry.space_group_name_H-M   'P 1'
#
loop_
_entity.id
_entity.type
_entity.pdbx_description
1 polymer ?
#
loop_
_entity_poly.entity_id
_entity_poly.type
_entity_poly.pdbx_seq_one_letter_code
_entity_poly.pdbx_strand_id
1 'polypeptide(L)'
;MKKIYLLLAFLLVAAVAGLFALQHYRELREQQRDQTAHFLARCVNQGLLTLFRLQANDWRARPDFYGEQEQLLEQTVAQLPGQLLEGDTFEEWREGIAICERLTRHSNVQHATIFRPLAEFAGREVSDSRKLKERKSLRWRQRTINRLKNSAAAAESYLQDLRADVETQLSGSSLSPLSRERALQQIDAEVLDYYRPGNFSRRQVDVHLQRVERYYELLADNPRGYSVRGGSLFFYDRKLQREVDELYRAILQGEGHFYGNWRQIVQRQQAPIRG
;
A
#
# COMPACT_ATOMS: atom_id res chain seq x y z
N MET A 1 47.70 32.59 -48.05
CA MET A 1 47.87 31.42 -47.17
C MET A 1 47.48 31.67 -45.70
N LYS A 2 47.89 32.76 -45.02
CA LYS A 2 47.53 33.02 -43.60
C LYS A 2 46.01 33.05 -43.28
N LYS A 3 45.17 33.56 -44.18
CA LYS A 3 43.70 33.61 -43.99
C LYS A 3 43.03 32.22 -43.99
N ILE A 4 43.61 31.25 -44.72
CA ILE A 4 43.08 29.87 -44.79
C ILE A 4 43.39 29.15 -43.48
N TYR A 5 44.59 29.33 -42.91
CA TYR A 5 44.95 28.78 -41.60
C TYR A 5 44.12 29.37 -40.46
N LEU A 6 43.77 30.65 -40.51
CA LEU A 6 42.85 31.29 -39.54
C LEU A 6 41.44 30.70 -39.62
N LEU A 7 40.90 30.47 -40.82
CA LEU A 7 39.60 29.82 -41.03
C LEU A 7 39.61 28.35 -40.56
N LEU A 8 40.68 27.60 -40.84
CA LEU A 8 40.84 26.23 -40.40
C LEU A 8 40.98 26.12 -38.88
N ALA A 9 41.75 27.02 -38.26
CA ALA A 9 41.87 27.08 -36.80
C ALA A 9 40.54 27.43 -36.13
N PHE A 10 39.76 28.37 -36.71
CA PHE A 10 38.44 28.72 -36.19
C PHE A 10 37.45 27.56 -36.31
N LEU A 11 37.42 26.86 -37.45
CA LEU A 11 36.61 25.65 -37.64
C LEU A 11 36.98 24.56 -36.63
N LEU A 12 38.28 24.37 -36.37
CA LEU A 12 38.75 23.36 -35.43
C LEU A 12 38.38 23.70 -33.99
N VAL A 13 38.50 24.97 -33.58
CA VAL A 13 38.06 25.43 -32.25
C VAL A 13 36.53 25.33 -32.10
N ALA A 14 35.76 25.72 -33.12
CA ALA A 14 34.30 25.61 -33.11
C ALA A 14 33.83 24.15 -33.05
N ALA A 15 34.52 23.24 -33.76
CA ALA A 15 34.24 21.81 -33.71
C ALA A 15 34.53 21.22 -32.33
N VAL A 16 35.67 21.58 -31.71
CA VAL A 16 36.03 21.12 -30.36
C VAL A 16 35.05 21.66 -29.31
N ALA A 17 34.69 22.95 -29.39
CA ALA A 17 33.70 23.54 -28.49
C ALA A 17 32.30 22.92 -28.67
N GLY A 18 31.90 22.64 -29.91
CA GLY A 18 30.64 21.95 -30.22
C GLY A 18 30.60 20.52 -29.68
N LEU A 19 31.68 19.76 -29.81
CA LEU A 19 31.79 18.41 -29.24
C LEU A 19 31.75 18.44 -27.72
N PHE A 20 32.47 19.38 -27.10
CA PHE A 20 32.47 19.53 -25.64
C PHE A 20 31.08 19.91 -25.10
N ALA A 21 30.41 20.88 -25.73
CA ALA A 21 29.05 21.27 -25.36
C ALA A 21 28.06 20.11 -25.53
N LEU A 22 28.19 19.33 -26.61
CA LEU A 22 27.34 18.16 -26.85
C LEU A 22 27.57 17.06 -25.80
N GLN A 23 28.83 16.79 -25.44
CA GLN A 23 29.17 15.82 -24.40
C GLN A 23 28.62 16.27 -23.05
N HIS A 24 28.86 17.51 -22.66
CA HIS A 24 28.36 18.04 -21.39
C HIS A 24 26.82 18.01 -21.32
N TYR A 25 26.13 18.33 -22.43
CA TYR A 25 24.68 18.23 -22.51
C TYR A 25 24.18 16.79 -22.32
N ARG A 26 24.88 15.79 -22.89
CA ARG A 26 24.54 14.37 -22.72
C ARG A 26 24.71 13.92 -21.28
N GLU A 27 25.84 14.27 -20.66
CA GLU A 27 26.15 13.97 -19.26
C GLU A 27 25.10 14.58 -18.32
N LEU A 28 24.74 15.86 -18.53
CA LEU A 28 23.70 16.53 -17.75
C LEU A 28 22.34 15.83 -17.88
N ARG A 29 21.94 15.45 -19.10
CA ARG A 29 20.67 14.72 -19.33
C ARG A 29 20.70 13.34 -18.70
N GLU A 30 21.83 12.67 -18.66
CA GLU A 30 22.00 11.37 -17.98
C GLU A 30 21.87 11.52 -16.46
N GLN A 31 22.55 12.51 -15.87
CA GLN A 31 22.43 12.81 -14.45
C GLN A 31 20.98 13.16 -14.05
N GLN A 32 20.29 13.99 -14.86
CA GLN A 32 18.88 14.34 -14.63
C GLN A 32 17.96 13.10 -14.66
N ARG A 33 18.21 12.17 -15.59
CA ARG A 33 17.48 10.91 -15.70
C ARG A 33 17.69 10.03 -14.48
N ASP A 34 18.94 9.86 -14.06
CA ASP A 34 19.29 9.07 -12.88
C ASP A 34 18.73 9.66 -11.59
N GLN A 35 18.80 10.99 -11.42
CA GLN A 35 18.19 11.68 -10.28
C GLN A 35 16.68 11.44 -10.23
N THR A 36 15.98 11.61 -11.37
CA THR A 36 14.53 11.40 -11.44
C THR A 36 14.17 9.94 -11.15
N ALA A 37 14.91 8.98 -11.70
CA ALA A 37 14.72 7.56 -11.46
C ALA A 37 14.93 7.20 -9.98
N HIS A 38 16.01 7.69 -9.37
CA HIS A 38 16.30 7.48 -7.95
C HIS A 38 15.21 8.08 -7.05
N PHE A 39 14.75 9.30 -7.35
CA PHE A 39 13.66 9.94 -6.63
C PHE A 39 12.37 9.10 -6.66
N LEU A 40 11.98 8.60 -7.84
CA LEU A 40 10.79 7.77 -7.98
C LEU A 40 10.92 6.42 -7.25
N ALA A 41 12.10 5.79 -7.29
CA ALA A 41 12.38 4.58 -6.52
C ALA A 41 12.25 4.84 -5.01
N ARG A 42 12.83 5.92 -4.50
CA ARG A 42 12.69 6.32 -3.09
C ARG A 42 11.23 6.54 -2.71
N CYS A 43 10.45 7.18 -3.57
CA CYS A 43 9.03 7.44 -3.35
C CYS A 43 8.21 6.14 -3.22
N VAL A 44 8.35 5.22 -4.18
CA VAL A 44 7.68 3.90 -4.14
C VAL A 44 8.08 3.12 -2.88
N ASN A 45 9.36 3.18 -2.50
CA ASN A 45 9.83 2.52 -1.30
C ASN A 45 9.19 3.09 -0.02
N GLN A 46 8.90 4.39 0.07
CA GLN A 46 8.19 4.94 1.23
C GLN A 46 6.77 4.37 1.35
N GLY A 47 6.04 4.22 0.25
CA GLY A 47 4.73 3.57 0.24
C GLY A 47 4.78 2.13 0.75
N LEU A 48 5.78 1.35 0.32
CA LEU A 48 6.00 0.00 0.83
C LEU A 48 6.41 -0.03 2.30
N LEU A 49 7.31 0.85 2.75
CA LEU A 49 7.69 0.94 4.16
C LEU A 49 6.48 1.26 5.05
N THR A 50 5.57 2.10 4.58
CA THR A 50 4.30 2.37 5.25
C THR A 50 3.43 1.11 5.35
N LEU A 51 3.31 0.32 4.27
CA LEU A 51 2.64 -0.99 4.34
C LEU A 51 3.27 -1.90 5.42
N PHE A 52 4.60 -1.96 5.50
CA PHE A 52 5.29 -2.78 6.51
C PHE A 52 4.96 -2.36 7.94
N ARG A 53 4.83 -1.05 8.20
CA ARG A 53 4.38 -0.54 9.50
C ARG A 53 2.93 -0.94 9.78
N LEU A 54 2.06 -0.81 8.79
CA LEU A 54 0.64 -1.15 8.92
C LEU A 54 0.42 -2.65 9.18
N GLN A 55 1.10 -3.53 8.45
CA GLN A 55 0.99 -4.98 8.67
C GLN A 55 1.57 -5.39 10.03
N ALA A 56 2.54 -4.64 10.58
CA ALA A 56 3.09 -4.91 11.90
C ALA A 56 2.18 -4.43 13.06
N ASN A 57 1.12 -3.68 12.77
CA ASN A 57 0.26 -3.10 13.79
C ASN A 57 -0.49 -4.16 14.62
N ASP A 58 -0.82 -3.80 15.85
CA ASP A 58 -1.87 -4.45 16.63
C ASP A 58 -3.17 -3.64 16.46
N TRP A 59 -4.02 -4.11 15.55
CA TRP A 59 -5.26 -3.43 15.18
C TRP A 59 -6.28 -3.32 16.32
N ARG A 60 -6.17 -4.14 17.38
CA ARG A 60 -7.03 -3.98 18.57
C ARG A 60 -6.51 -2.90 19.50
N ALA A 61 -5.18 -2.80 19.63
CA ALA A 61 -4.55 -1.81 20.48
C ALA A 61 -4.56 -0.41 19.84
N ARG A 62 -4.39 -0.35 18.51
CA ARG A 62 -4.25 0.90 17.74
C ARG A 62 -5.08 0.88 16.45
N PRO A 63 -6.42 0.98 16.53
CA PRO A 63 -7.29 0.96 15.35
C PRO A 63 -7.06 2.17 14.42
N ASP A 64 -6.74 3.35 14.97
CA ASP A 64 -6.59 4.58 14.19
C ASP A 64 -5.23 4.72 13.48
N PHE A 65 -4.34 3.72 13.63
CA PHE A 65 -2.96 3.78 13.15
C PHE A 65 -2.84 3.99 11.63
N TYR A 66 -3.83 3.55 10.85
CA TYR A 66 -3.79 3.75 9.40
C TYR A 66 -3.82 5.24 9.00
N GLY A 67 -4.60 6.06 9.72
CA GLY A 67 -4.68 7.50 9.46
C GLY A 67 -3.41 8.24 9.87
N GLU A 68 -2.75 7.81 10.95
CA GLU A 68 -1.44 8.34 11.33
C GLU A 68 -0.38 8.07 10.25
N GLN A 69 -0.38 6.86 9.70
CA GLN A 69 0.58 6.44 8.67
C GLN A 69 0.34 7.12 7.32
N GLU A 70 -0.92 7.41 6.97
CA GLU A 70 -1.28 8.20 5.79
C GLU A 70 -0.63 9.59 5.85
N GLN A 71 -0.81 10.31 6.96
CA GLN A 71 -0.22 11.63 7.18
C GLN A 71 1.32 11.58 7.18
N LEU A 72 1.89 10.56 7.82
CA LEU A 72 3.35 10.39 7.85
C LEU A 72 3.92 10.14 6.45
N LEU A 73 3.25 9.35 5.62
CA LEU A 73 3.68 9.09 4.25
C LEU A 73 3.66 10.38 3.42
N GLU A 74 2.58 11.15 3.49
CA GLU A 74 2.46 12.43 2.78
C GLU A 74 3.56 13.41 3.19
N GLN A 75 3.82 13.56 4.49
CA GLN A 75 4.88 14.43 5.01
C GLN A 75 6.27 13.96 4.55
N THR A 76 6.53 12.65 4.63
CA THR A 76 7.83 12.09 4.24
C THR A 76 8.07 12.31 2.75
N VAL A 77 7.07 12.04 1.91
CA VAL A 77 7.17 12.21 0.46
C VAL A 77 7.32 13.68 0.07
N ALA A 78 6.60 14.60 0.72
CA ALA A 78 6.70 16.03 0.44
C ALA A 78 8.11 16.60 0.69
N GLN A 79 8.89 15.97 1.57
CA GLN A 79 10.27 16.39 1.88
C GLN A 79 11.30 15.78 0.92
N LEU A 80 11.00 14.66 0.26
CA LEU A 80 11.96 13.96 -0.61
C LEU A 80 12.58 14.85 -1.70
N PRO A 81 11.84 15.74 -2.39
CA PRO A 81 12.43 16.52 -3.45
C PRO A 81 13.58 17.41 -2.96
N GLY A 82 13.41 18.07 -1.81
CA GLY A 82 14.42 18.95 -1.22
C GLY A 82 15.59 18.20 -0.58
N GLN A 83 15.45 16.90 -0.32
CA GLN A 83 16.52 16.06 0.22
C GLN A 83 17.40 15.43 -0.87
N LEU A 84 16.87 15.28 -2.10
CA LEU A 84 17.53 14.50 -3.16
C LEU A 84 18.02 15.34 -4.34
N LEU A 85 17.41 16.51 -4.61
CA LEU A 85 17.89 17.38 -5.69
C LEU A 85 18.96 18.34 -5.17
N GLU A 86 20.15 18.25 -5.76
CA GLU A 86 21.16 19.29 -5.67
C GLU A 86 21.07 20.19 -6.90
N GLY A 87 20.77 21.48 -6.71
CA GLY A 87 20.71 22.48 -7.77
C GLY A 87 19.29 22.83 -8.25
N ASP A 88 19.20 23.35 -9.48
CA ASP A 88 17.94 23.86 -10.05
C ASP A 88 17.00 22.75 -10.51
N THR A 89 15.70 22.99 -10.37
CA THR A 89 14.67 22.09 -10.87
C THR A 89 14.65 22.05 -12.41
N PHE A 90 14.43 20.86 -12.96
CA PHE A 90 14.25 20.65 -14.40
C PHE A 90 12.88 20.02 -14.71
N GLU A 91 12.50 19.94 -15.98
CA GLU A 91 11.17 19.48 -16.41
C GLU A 91 10.86 18.06 -15.94
N GLU A 92 11.75 17.11 -16.20
CA GLU A 92 11.56 15.70 -15.79
C GLU A 92 11.51 15.53 -14.27
N TRP A 93 12.20 16.40 -13.51
CA TRP A 93 12.10 16.41 -12.05
C TRP A 93 10.70 16.80 -11.58
N ARG A 94 10.12 17.85 -12.16
CA ARG A 94 8.76 18.30 -11.84
C ARG A 94 7.71 17.25 -12.22
N GLU A 95 7.88 16.58 -13.35
CA GLU A 95 7.03 15.44 -13.71
C GLU A 95 7.22 14.28 -12.72
N GLY A 96 8.46 13.99 -12.32
CA GLY A 96 8.77 13.00 -11.28
C GLY A 96 8.00 13.28 -9.98
N ILE A 97 8.04 14.52 -9.49
CA ILE A 97 7.28 14.95 -8.31
C ILE A 97 5.78 14.64 -8.49
N ALA A 98 5.19 15.02 -9.63
CA ALA A 98 3.78 14.79 -9.91
C ALA A 98 3.43 13.29 -9.96
N ILE A 99 4.31 12.45 -10.52
CA ILE A 99 4.16 10.98 -10.50
C ILE A 99 4.19 10.47 -9.06
N CYS A 100 5.17 10.92 -8.26
CA CYS A 100 5.32 10.50 -6.87
C CYS A 100 4.11 10.89 -6.01
N GLU A 101 3.54 12.07 -6.20
CA GLU A 101 2.30 12.49 -5.53
C GLU A 101 1.11 11.58 -5.89
N ARG A 102 0.98 11.18 -7.16
CA ARG A 102 -0.06 10.25 -7.61
C ARG A 102 0.13 8.86 -7.01
N LEU A 103 1.34 8.31 -7.06
CA LEU A 103 1.69 7.01 -6.46
C LEU A 103 1.49 7.00 -4.94
N THR A 104 1.80 8.10 -4.27
CA THR A 104 1.60 8.25 -2.82
C THR A 104 0.12 8.23 -2.47
N ARG A 105 -0.70 8.98 -3.22
CA ARG A 105 -2.16 8.99 -3.05
C ARG A 105 -2.76 7.61 -3.29
N HIS A 106 -2.33 6.92 -4.35
CA HIS A 106 -2.78 5.56 -4.65
C HIS A 106 -2.39 4.60 -3.53
N SER A 107 -1.16 4.68 -3.02
CA SER A 107 -0.69 3.90 -1.86
C SER A 107 -1.59 4.14 -0.64
N ASN A 108 -1.86 5.40 -0.29
CA ASN A 108 -2.76 5.75 0.83
C ASN A 108 -4.17 5.18 0.63
N VAL A 109 -4.74 5.29 -0.58
CA VAL A 109 -6.05 4.71 -0.91
C VAL A 109 -6.04 3.20 -0.75
N GLN A 110 -5.00 2.51 -1.22
CA GLN A 110 -4.86 1.06 -1.10
C GLN A 110 -4.71 0.65 0.37
N HIS A 111 -3.85 1.34 1.13
CA HIS A 111 -3.68 1.12 2.58
C HIS A 111 -4.99 1.32 3.33
N ALA A 112 -5.72 2.40 3.06
CA ALA A 112 -7.04 2.65 3.67
C ALA A 112 -8.09 1.62 3.22
N THR A 113 -8.01 1.10 2.01
CA THR A 113 -8.90 0.04 1.53
C THR A 113 -8.66 -1.27 2.27
N ILE A 114 -7.40 -1.57 2.58
CA ILE A 114 -7.00 -2.79 3.30
C ILE A 114 -7.29 -2.65 4.80
N PHE A 115 -6.79 -1.60 5.46
CA PHE A 115 -6.67 -1.58 6.91
C PHE A 115 -7.78 -0.85 7.66
N ARG A 116 -8.49 0.11 7.05
CA ARG A 116 -9.61 0.78 7.74
C ARG A 116 -10.74 -0.20 8.08
N PRO A 117 -11.22 -1.07 7.17
CA PRO A 117 -12.23 -2.07 7.55
C PRO A 117 -11.73 -3.06 8.61
N LEU A 118 -10.43 -3.36 8.63
CA LEU A 118 -9.80 -4.18 9.66
C LEU A 118 -9.79 -3.49 11.02
N ALA A 119 -9.47 -2.20 11.06
CA ALA A 119 -9.56 -1.38 12.27
C ALA A 119 -11.00 -1.26 12.78
N GLU A 120 -11.97 -0.98 11.90
CA GLU A 120 -13.40 -0.94 12.22
C GLU A 120 -13.84 -2.28 12.84
N PHE A 121 -13.36 -3.40 12.30
CA PHE A 121 -13.70 -4.73 12.76
C PHE A 121 -13.01 -5.11 14.09
N ALA A 122 -11.78 -4.67 14.30
CA ALA A 122 -11.03 -4.85 15.54
C ALA A 122 -11.63 -4.05 16.71
N GLY A 123 -12.42 -3.01 16.40
CA GLY A 123 -13.15 -2.22 17.39
C GLY A 123 -14.22 -3.01 18.16
N ARG A 124 -14.50 -2.55 19.40
CA ARG A 124 -15.41 -3.23 20.35
C ARG A 124 -16.87 -3.34 19.86
N GLU A 125 -17.28 -2.57 18.86
CA GLU A 125 -18.67 -2.55 18.38
C GLU A 125 -19.11 -3.84 17.70
N VAL A 126 -18.17 -4.57 17.08
CA VAL A 126 -18.48 -5.85 16.42
C VAL A 126 -18.98 -6.84 17.47
N SER A 127 -18.24 -7.03 18.55
CA SER A 127 -18.57 -7.97 19.63
C SER A 127 -19.65 -7.51 20.63
N ASP A 128 -20.18 -6.28 20.52
CA ASP A 128 -21.12 -5.76 21.52
C ASP A 128 -22.49 -6.46 21.44
N SER A 129 -22.77 -7.31 22.43
CA SER A 129 -24.00 -8.09 22.51
C SER A 129 -25.25 -7.22 22.70
N ARG A 130 -25.10 -6.02 23.29
CA ARG A 130 -26.21 -5.08 23.53
C ARG A 130 -26.82 -4.59 22.23
N LYS A 131 -26.00 -4.49 21.19
CA LYS A 131 -26.39 -3.99 19.87
C LYS A 131 -26.86 -5.08 18.90
N LEU A 132 -26.94 -6.34 19.33
CA LEU A 132 -27.28 -7.49 18.47
C LEU A 132 -28.68 -7.39 17.85
N LYS A 133 -29.66 -6.81 18.56
CA LYS A 133 -31.03 -6.66 18.05
C LYS A 133 -31.25 -5.36 17.27
N GLU A 134 -30.26 -4.48 17.22
CA GLU A 134 -30.38 -3.19 16.55
C GLU A 134 -30.15 -3.32 15.04
N ARG A 135 -31.17 -3.02 14.23
CA ARG A 135 -31.07 -3.07 12.75
C ARG A 135 -29.95 -2.21 12.17
N LYS A 136 -29.59 -1.10 12.82
CA LYS A 136 -28.48 -0.23 12.38
C LYS A 136 -27.15 -0.96 12.56
N SER A 137 -26.95 -1.57 13.72
CA SER A 137 -25.73 -2.29 14.10
C SER A 137 -25.55 -3.56 13.27
N LEU A 138 -26.62 -4.31 12.99
CA LEU A 138 -26.58 -5.46 12.07
C LEU A 138 -26.16 -5.05 10.64
N ARG A 139 -26.76 -3.98 10.09
CA ARG A 139 -26.38 -3.46 8.77
C ARG A 139 -24.94 -2.97 8.72
N TRP A 140 -24.47 -2.30 9.78
CA TRP A 140 -23.09 -1.87 9.89
C TRP A 140 -22.12 -3.06 9.88
N ARG A 141 -22.36 -4.08 10.72
CA ARG A 141 -21.54 -5.32 10.77
C ARG A 141 -21.47 -6.02 9.41
N GLN A 142 -22.60 -6.20 8.73
CA GLN A 142 -22.64 -6.81 7.41
C GLN A 142 -21.80 -6.03 6.38
N ARG A 143 -21.88 -4.69 6.42
CA ARG A 143 -21.07 -3.84 5.55
C ARG A 143 -19.58 -3.97 5.87
N THR A 144 -19.19 -3.98 7.14
CA THR A 144 -17.79 -4.14 7.56
C THR A 144 -17.25 -5.51 7.13
N ILE A 145 -18.03 -6.59 7.31
CA ILE A 145 -17.67 -7.94 6.82
C ILE A 145 -17.46 -7.94 5.30
N ASN A 146 -18.39 -7.36 4.54
CA ASN A 146 -18.27 -7.29 3.08
C ASN A 146 -17.07 -6.43 2.63
N ARG A 147 -16.81 -5.31 3.31
CA ARG A 147 -15.63 -4.48 3.07
C ARG A 147 -14.35 -5.27 3.34
N LEU A 148 -14.30 -6.05 4.41
CA LEU A 148 -13.14 -6.89 4.73
C LEU A 148 -12.87 -7.98 3.69
N LYS A 149 -13.91 -8.55 3.08
CA LYS A 149 -13.75 -9.47 1.94
C LYS A 149 -13.04 -8.76 0.77
N ASN A 150 -13.42 -7.51 0.48
CA ASN A 150 -12.74 -6.69 -0.54
C ASN A 150 -11.32 -6.30 -0.11
N SER A 151 -11.12 -5.92 1.15
CA SER A 151 -9.79 -5.64 1.72
C SER A 151 -8.85 -6.84 1.57
N ALA A 152 -9.37 -8.07 1.72
CA ALA A 152 -8.58 -9.27 1.58
C ALA A 152 -8.17 -9.54 0.13
N ALA A 153 -9.04 -9.25 -0.84
CA ALA A 153 -8.67 -9.28 -2.25
C ALA A 153 -7.57 -8.26 -2.56
N ALA A 154 -7.71 -7.01 -2.09
CA ALA A 154 -6.71 -5.97 -2.28
C ALA A 154 -5.36 -6.26 -1.61
N ALA A 155 -5.37 -6.94 -0.46
CA ALA A 155 -4.15 -7.40 0.20
C ALA A 155 -3.46 -8.52 -0.59
N GLU A 156 -4.23 -9.48 -1.13
CA GLU A 156 -3.71 -10.59 -1.93
C GLU A 156 -3.05 -10.11 -3.23
N SER A 157 -3.62 -9.10 -3.89
CA SER A 157 -3.07 -8.52 -5.14
C SER A 157 -2.08 -7.37 -4.93
N TYR A 158 -1.75 -6.99 -3.69
CA TYR A 158 -1.09 -5.70 -3.38
C TYR A 158 0.13 -5.38 -4.26
N LEU A 159 1.11 -6.30 -4.36
CA LEU A 159 2.33 -6.06 -5.12
C LEU A 159 2.09 -6.02 -6.64
N GLN A 160 1.14 -6.80 -7.12
CA GLN A 160 0.75 -6.79 -8.53
C GLN A 160 0.11 -5.44 -8.88
N ASP A 161 -0.79 -4.95 -8.03
CA ASP A 161 -1.45 -3.66 -8.20
C ASP A 161 -0.43 -2.51 -8.14
N LEU A 162 0.54 -2.57 -7.22
CA LEU A 162 1.62 -1.58 -7.13
C LEU A 162 2.49 -1.53 -8.40
N ARG A 163 2.86 -2.71 -8.95
CA ARG A 163 3.62 -2.79 -10.21
C ARG A 163 2.83 -2.16 -11.36
N ALA A 164 1.56 -2.54 -11.50
CA ALA A 164 0.67 -2.00 -12.54
C ALA A 164 0.47 -0.49 -12.41
N ASP A 165 0.34 0.03 -11.18
CA ASP A 165 0.23 1.46 -10.91
C ASP A 165 1.50 2.21 -11.32
N VAL A 166 2.68 1.69 -10.95
CA VAL A 166 3.97 2.28 -11.37
C VAL A 166 4.07 2.33 -12.90
N GLU A 167 3.79 1.23 -13.59
CA GLU A 167 3.83 1.16 -15.06
C GLU A 167 2.85 2.15 -15.70
N THR A 168 1.63 2.24 -15.16
CA THR A 168 0.59 3.15 -15.64
C THR A 168 1.00 4.61 -15.45
N GLN A 169 1.55 4.98 -14.28
CA GLN A 169 1.99 6.34 -14.03
C GLN A 169 3.18 6.73 -14.90
N LEU A 170 4.14 5.84 -15.12
CA LEU A 170 5.30 6.11 -15.97
C LEU A 170 4.92 6.20 -17.45
N SER A 171 4.09 5.26 -17.94
CA SER A 171 3.65 5.23 -19.34
C SER A 171 2.77 6.43 -19.72
N GLY A 172 1.95 6.92 -18.78
CA GLY A 172 1.11 8.11 -18.96
C GLY A 172 1.81 9.46 -18.71
N SER A 173 3.08 9.46 -18.31
CA SER A 173 3.81 10.69 -17.95
C SER A 173 4.33 11.49 -19.14
N SER A 174 4.85 12.70 -18.87
CA SER A 174 5.60 13.53 -19.83
C SER A 174 7.11 13.20 -19.89
N LEU A 175 7.59 12.25 -19.08
CA LEU A 175 8.99 11.84 -19.07
C LEU A 175 9.45 11.36 -20.47
N SER A 176 10.72 11.57 -20.80
CA SER A 176 11.29 11.02 -22.04
C SER A 176 11.27 9.49 -22.00
N PRO A 177 11.22 8.78 -23.16
CA PRO A 177 11.22 7.32 -23.18
C PRO A 177 12.38 6.70 -22.40
N LEU A 178 13.59 7.28 -22.53
CA LEU A 178 14.78 6.84 -21.79
C LEU A 178 14.64 7.04 -20.29
N SER A 179 13.99 8.13 -19.86
CA SER A 179 13.76 8.41 -18.44
C SER A 179 12.73 7.46 -17.84
N ARG A 180 11.69 7.09 -18.60
CA ARG A 180 10.68 6.10 -18.17
C ARG A 180 11.31 4.73 -17.99
N GLU A 181 12.06 4.28 -18.99
CA GLU A 181 12.78 3.00 -18.94
C GLU A 181 13.73 2.98 -17.74
N ARG A 182 14.52 4.06 -17.57
CA ARG A 182 15.45 4.17 -16.45
C ARG A 182 14.74 4.18 -15.09
N ALA A 183 13.64 4.92 -14.96
CA ALA A 183 12.84 4.94 -13.73
C ALA A 183 12.26 3.56 -13.41
N LEU A 184 11.70 2.86 -14.40
CA LEU A 184 11.15 1.53 -14.20
C LEU A 184 12.23 0.54 -13.74
N GLN A 185 13.37 0.50 -14.45
CA GLN A 185 14.51 -0.34 -14.08
C GLN A 185 15.01 -0.05 -12.66
N GLN A 186 15.11 1.22 -12.29
CA GLN A 186 15.56 1.63 -10.96
C GLN A 186 14.56 1.23 -9.86
N ILE A 187 13.26 1.45 -10.09
CA ILE A 187 12.20 1.06 -9.15
C ILE A 187 12.19 -0.46 -8.96
N ASP A 188 12.30 -1.24 -10.03
CA ASP A 188 12.36 -2.70 -9.93
C ASP A 188 13.61 -3.15 -9.16
N ALA A 189 14.79 -2.74 -9.63
CA ALA A 189 16.06 -3.23 -9.10
C ALA A 189 16.36 -2.75 -7.67
N GLU A 190 15.93 -1.55 -7.28
CA GLU A 190 16.19 -1.00 -5.93
C GLU A 190 15.06 -1.25 -4.94
N VAL A 191 13.85 -1.51 -5.43
CA VAL A 191 12.65 -1.60 -4.58
C VAL A 191 11.93 -2.92 -4.83
N LEU A 192 11.23 -3.07 -5.95
CA LEU A 192 10.20 -4.11 -6.10
C LEU A 192 10.76 -5.53 -6.14
N ASP A 193 12.01 -5.73 -6.58
CA ASP A 193 12.66 -7.04 -6.61
C ASP A 193 13.10 -7.53 -5.23
N TYR A 194 13.25 -6.62 -4.25
CA TYR A 194 13.50 -6.99 -2.86
C TYR A 194 12.24 -7.42 -2.11
N TYR A 195 11.07 -7.40 -2.74
CA TYR A 195 9.81 -7.78 -2.10
C TYR A 195 9.14 -8.93 -2.85
N ARG A 196 8.39 -9.75 -2.12
CA ARG A 196 7.53 -10.78 -2.70
C ARG A 196 6.21 -10.85 -1.93
N PRO A 197 5.16 -11.42 -2.54
CA PRO A 197 3.93 -11.72 -1.82
C PRO A 197 4.26 -12.54 -0.56
N GLY A 198 3.67 -12.16 0.56
CA GLY A 198 3.78 -12.93 1.79
C GLY A 198 2.82 -14.12 1.81
N ASN A 199 2.63 -14.72 2.98
CA ASN A 199 1.75 -15.88 3.15
C ASN A 199 0.30 -15.50 3.46
N PHE A 200 -0.10 -14.24 3.19
CA PHE A 200 -1.47 -13.79 3.34
C PHE A 200 -2.42 -14.69 2.57
N SER A 201 -3.44 -15.21 3.26
CA SER A 201 -4.47 -16.06 2.68
C SER A 201 -5.83 -15.40 2.78
N ARG A 202 -6.35 -14.94 1.63
CA ARG A 202 -7.74 -14.46 1.55
C ARG A 202 -8.73 -15.51 2.04
N ARG A 203 -8.51 -16.78 1.69
CA ARG A 203 -9.36 -17.89 2.12
C ARG A 203 -9.47 -17.99 3.65
N GLN A 204 -8.38 -17.76 4.39
CA GLN A 204 -8.43 -17.78 5.86
C GLN A 204 -9.27 -16.63 6.42
N VAL A 205 -9.15 -15.44 5.82
CA VAL A 205 -10.02 -14.29 6.16
C VAL A 205 -11.49 -14.66 5.91
N ASP A 206 -11.81 -15.16 4.71
CA ASP A 206 -13.18 -15.51 4.32
C ASP A 206 -13.80 -16.54 5.27
N VAL A 207 -13.06 -17.59 5.65
CA VAL A 207 -13.55 -18.61 6.60
C VAL A 207 -13.86 -18.00 7.97
N HIS A 208 -13.01 -17.12 8.48
CA HIS A 208 -13.27 -16.46 9.77
C HIS A 208 -14.49 -15.54 9.67
N LEU A 209 -14.57 -14.73 8.61
CA LEU A 209 -15.69 -13.83 8.39
C LEU A 209 -17.02 -14.56 8.21
N GLN A 210 -17.03 -15.70 7.52
CA GLN A 210 -18.22 -16.55 7.40
C GLN A 210 -18.72 -17.06 8.76
N ARG A 211 -17.81 -17.44 9.67
CA ARG A 211 -18.20 -17.84 11.03
C ARG A 211 -18.84 -16.69 11.79
N VAL A 212 -18.25 -15.49 11.67
CA VAL A 212 -18.75 -14.27 12.32
C VAL A 212 -20.10 -13.84 11.74
N GLU A 213 -20.24 -13.88 10.41
CA GLU A 213 -21.48 -13.62 9.68
C GLU A 213 -22.58 -14.58 10.16
N ARG A 214 -22.29 -15.89 10.15
CA ARG A 214 -23.23 -16.92 10.60
C ARG A 214 -23.65 -16.74 12.06
N TYR A 215 -22.74 -16.28 12.93
CA TYR A 215 -23.05 -16.02 14.34
C TYR A 215 -24.08 -14.90 14.48
N TYR A 216 -23.93 -13.83 13.71
CA TYR A 216 -24.91 -12.73 13.73
C TYR A 216 -26.23 -13.12 13.08
N GLU A 217 -26.22 -13.85 11.96
CA GLU A 217 -27.42 -14.36 11.32
C GLU A 217 -28.22 -15.24 12.27
N LEU A 218 -27.56 -16.19 12.93
CA LEU A 218 -28.21 -17.11 13.87
C LEU A 218 -28.93 -16.37 15.01
N LEU A 219 -28.32 -15.29 15.52
CA LEU A 219 -28.92 -14.43 16.55
C LEU A 219 -29.98 -13.46 16.00
N ALA A 220 -29.89 -13.06 14.73
CA ALA A 220 -30.87 -12.20 14.09
C ALA A 220 -32.16 -12.98 13.74
N ASP A 221 -32.01 -14.22 13.28
CA ASP A 221 -33.11 -15.10 12.85
C ASP A 221 -33.89 -15.68 14.04
N ASN A 222 -33.29 -15.71 15.23
CA ASN A 222 -33.90 -16.26 16.45
C ASN A 222 -34.12 -15.20 17.56
N PRO A 223 -34.82 -14.08 17.29
CA PRO A 223 -34.88 -12.94 18.22
C PRO A 223 -35.66 -13.24 19.51
N ARG A 224 -36.49 -14.30 19.52
CA ARG A 224 -37.25 -14.78 20.69
C ARG A 224 -36.51 -15.88 21.48
N GLY A 225 -35.46 -16.48 20.91
CA GLY A 225 -34.70 -17.57 21.53
C GLY A 225 -33.73 -17.10 22.62
N TYR A 226 -33.51 -15.78 22.75
CA TYR A 226 -32.62 -15.20 23.74
C TYR A 226 -33.01 -13.77 24.16
N SER A 227 -32.43 -13.34 25.27
CA SER A 227 -32.44 -11.95 25.76
C SER A 227 -31.01 -11.47 26.03
N VAL A 228 -30.78 -10.16 26.00
CA VAL A 228 -29.52 -9.56 26.43
C VAL A 228 -29.72 -9.02 27.84
N ARG A 229 -28.94 -9.49 28.81
CA ARG A 229 -29.01 -9.07 30.22
C ARG A 229 -27.61 -8.67 30.68
N GLY A 230 -27.43 -7.41 31.11
CA GLY A 230 -26.12 -6.93 31.57
C GLY A 230 -24.98 -7.06 30.54
N GLY A 231 -25.28 -7.04 29.24
CA GLY A 231 -24.29 -7.25 28.18
C GLY A 231 -23.93 -8.73 27.93
N SER A 232 -24.67 -9.67 28.50
CA SER A 232 -24.53 -11.10 28.24
C SER A 232 -25.78 -11.67 27.54
N LEU A 233 -25.58 -12.70 26.73
CA LEU A 233 -26.68 -13.43 26.09
C LEU A 233 -27.26 -14.46 27.05
N PHE A 234 -28.58 -14.44 27.22
CA PHE A 234 -29.33 -15.42 27.99
C PHE A 234 -30.32 -16.15 27.07
N PHE A 235 -30.15 -17.46 26.93
CA PHE A 235 -30.93 -18.28 26.00
C PHE A 235 -32.11 -18.97 26.68
N TYR A 236 -33.27 -18.92 26.03
CA TYR A 236 -34.45 -19.69 26.41
C TYR A 236 -34.51 -21.03 25.66
N ASP A 237 -33.86 -21.09 24.49
CA ASP A 237 -33.72 -22.29 23.67
C ASP A 237 -32.32 -22.91 23.85
N ARG A 238 -32.27 -24.13 24.38
CA ARG A 238 -31.01 -24.87 24.60
C ARG A 238 -30.31 -25.28 23.31
N LYS A 239 -31.05 -25.51 22.22
CA LYS A 239 -30.45 -25.86 20.92
C LYS A 239 -29.73 -24.64 20.36
N LEU A 240 -30.40 -23.49 20.33
CA LEU A 240 -29.82 -22.22 19.93
C LEU A 240 -28.57 -21.88 20.76
N GLN A 241 -28.64 -22.08 22.08
CA GLN A 241 -27.49 -21.86 22.95
C GLN A 241 -26.27 -22.67 22.52
N ARG A 242 -26.43 -23.98 22.28
CA ARG A 242 -25.32 -24.85 21.88
C ARG A 242 -24.71 -24.41 20.54
N GLU A 243 -25.54 -24.13 19.55
CA GLU A 243 -25.08 -23.68 18.24
C GLU A 243 -24.30 -22.35 18.32
N VAL A 244 -24.80 -21.40 19.13
CA VAL A 244 -24.12 -20.11 19.35
C VAL A 244 -22.81 -20.31 20.11
N ASP A 245 -22.78 -21.13 21.16
CA ASP A 245 -21.59 -21.39 21.97
C ASP A 245 -20.49 -22.08 21.15
N GLU A 246 -20.85 -23.09 20.34
CA GLU A 246 -19.92 -23.78 19.43
C GLU A 246 -19.31 -22.82 18.41
N LEU A 247 -20.16 -22.01 17.78
CA LEU A 247 -19.70 -21.04 16.79
C LEU A 247 -18.86 -19.93 17.40
N TYR A 248 -19.23 -19.44 18.59
CA TYR A 248 -18.46 -18.44 19.33
C TYR A 248 -17.07 -18.97 19.69
N ARG A 249 -16.96 -20.22 20.17
CA ARG A 249 -15.65 -20.86 20.41
C ARG A 249 -14.82 -20.95 19.14
N ALA A 250 -15.43 -21.35 18.01
CA ALA A 250 -14.74 -21.44 16.72
C ALA A 250 -14.27 -20.08 16.18
N ILE A 251 -15.00 -19.00 16.49
CA ILE A 251 -14.59 -17.61 16.19
C ILE A 251 -13.37 -17.25 17.04
N LEU A 252 -13.45 -17.43 18.37
CA LEU A 252 -12.36 -17.10 19.30
C LEU A 252 -11.06 -17.86 18.96
N GLN A 253 -11.16 -19.16 18.66
CA GLN A 253 -10.01 -19.97 18.26
C GLN A 253 -9.38 -19.50 16.93
N GLY A 254 -10.20 -19.04 15.99
CA GLY A 254 -9.72 -18.54 14.69
C GLY A 254 -9.22 -17.10 14.71
N GLU A 255 -9.50 -16.35 15.77
CA GLU A 255 -9.29 -14.91 15.83
C GLU A 255 -7.81 -14.52 15.74
N GLY A 256 -6.94 -15.25 16.44
CA GLY A 256 -5.49 -15.03 16.39
C GLY A 256 -4.93 -15.25 14.98
N HIS A 257 -5.36 -16.31 14.30
CA HIS A 257 -4.99 -16.59 12.92
C HIS A 257 -5.51 -15.52 11.96
N PHE A 258 -6.74 -15.04 12.16
CA PHE A 258 -7.33 -13.97 11.36
C PHE A 258 -6.48 -12.69 11.41
N TYR A 259 -6.16 -12.17 12.59
CA TYR A 259 -5.34 -10.96 12.71
C TYR A 259 -3.88 -11.20 12.32
N GLY A 260 -3.34 -12.38 12.63
CA GLY A 260 -1.99 -12.78 12.25
C GLY A 260 -1.80 -12.87 10.72
N ASN A 261 -2.83 -13.22 9.98
CA ASN A 261 -2.80 -13.30 8.51
C ASN A 261 -2.54 -11.93 7.87
N TRP A 262 -3.14 -10.85 8.38
CA TRP A 262 -2.92 -9.48 7.89
C TRP A 262 -1.50 -8.95 8.11
N ARG A 263 -0.68 -9.65 8.90
CA ARG A 263 0.75 -9.33 9.07
C ARG A 263 1.65 -9.89 7.96
N GLN A 264 1.06 -10.65 7.03
CA GLN A 264 1.78 -11.48 6.07
C GLN A 264 1.49 -11.07 4.62
N ILE A 265 1.10 -9.81 4.38
CA ILE A 265 0.73 -9.31 3.04
C ILE A 265 1.96 -9.29 2.14
N VAL A 266 3.04 -8.64 2.59
CA VAL A 266 4.31 -8.54 1.86
C VAL A 266 5.46 -8.94 2.77
N GLN A 267 6.44 -9.62 2.19
CA GLN A 267 7.68 -9.98 2.87
C GLN A 267 8.88 -9.47 2.07
N ARG A 268 9.92 -9.02 2.79
CA ARG A 268 11.19 -8.64 2.19
C ARG A 268 12.01 -9.89 1.90
N GLN A 269 12.50 -10.02 0.67
CA GLN A 269 13.48 -11.03 0.29
C GLN A 269 14.82 -10.64 0.94
N GLN A 270 15.50 -11.59 1.60
CA GLN A 270 16.88 -11.37 2.00
C GLN A 270 17.70 -11.14 0.73
N ALA A 271 18.47 -10.06 0.67
CA ALA A 271 19.38 -9.84 -0.44
C ALA A 271 20.30 -11.08 -0.54
N PRO A 272 20.50 -11.67 -1.73
CA PRO A 272 21.46 -12.74 -1.87
C PRO A 272 22.80 -12.23 -1.36
N ILE A 273 23.38 -12.95 -0.39
CA ILE A 273 24.76 -12.72 0.03
C ILE A 273 25.57 -12.91 -1.24
N ARG A 274 26.11 -11.82 -1.79
CA ARG A 274 27.07 -11.91 -2.89
C ARG A 274 28.28 -12.66 -2.35
N GLY A 275 28.38 -13.94 -2.72
CA GLY A 275 29.57 -14.77 -2.51
C GLY A 275 30.70 -14.35 -3.43
#